data_AF-A0A2V7YY20-F1
#
_entry.id   AF-A0A2V7YY20-F1
#
_cell.length_a   1.000
_cell.length_b   1.000
_cell.length_c   1.000
_cell.angle_alpha   90.00
_cell.angle_beta   90.00
_cell.angle_gamma   90.00
#
_symmetry.space_group_name_H-M   'P 1'
#
loop_
_entity.id
_entity.type
_entity.pdbx_description
1 polymer ?
#
loop_
_entity_poly.entity_id
_entity_poly.type
_entity_poly.pdbx_seq_one_letter_code
_entity_poly.pdbx_strand_id
1 'polypeptide(L)'
;MFIFLSRLGRLLVGIAVVIGVTSIIGFNTLNTVPVASHNASHGGGTGTSTLNLALLNSTDGLPHYGQQITFTVSTEATTEPHVSVACSQNGIVVYRNDAGYYASYPWPWNQTMTLSSYTWSSGAADCTASLYYFSGSKTVTLKTLSFHVYA
;
A
#
# COMPACT_ATOMS: atom_id res chain seq x y z
N MET A 1 19.98 42.72 36.59
CA MET A 1 19.29 44.00 36.28
C MET A 1 19.68 44.40 34.85
N PHE A 2 18.72 44.33 33.91
CA PHE A 2 18.73 44.84 32.50
C PHE A 2 19.77 44.23 31.52
N ILE A 3 19.55 43.94 30.22
CA ILE A 3 18.44 44.10 29.25
C ILE A 3 18.66 43.12 28.06
N PHE A 4 17.54 42.75 27.42
CA PHE A 4 17.34 42.08 26.12
C PHE A 4 18.24 42.49 24.94
N LEU A 5 18.54 41.54 24.04
CA LEU A 5 18.69 41.61 22.56
C LEU A 5 19.10 40.18 22.10
N SER A 6 18.66 39.54 21.02
CA SER A 6 17.85 39.88 19.86
C SER A 6 17.59 38.57 19.09
N ARG A 7 16.44 38.53 18.42
CA ARG A 7 15.93 37.41 17.60
C ARG A 7 16.78 37.19 16.34
N LEU A 8 16.49 36.06 15.66
CA LEU A 8 16.44 35.96 14.19
C LEU A 8 17.72 35.46 13.46
N GLY A 9 18.04 34.17 13.56
CA GLY A 9 18.94 33.48 12.64
C GLY A 9 18.18 32.55 11.68
N ARG A 10 17.49 33.14 10.70
CA ARG A 10 16.82 32.46 9.56
C ARG A 10 17.85 31.62 8.79
N LEU A 11 17.63 30.32 8.56
CA LEU A 11 16.80 29.78 7.48
C LEU A 11 17.06 30.43 6.12
N LEU A 12 18.26 30.27 5.54
CA LEU A 12 18.56 30.45 4.11
C LEU A 12 19.87 29.71 3.77
N VAL A 13 19.80 28.41 3.50
CA VAL A 13 20.88 27.67 2.83
C VAL A 13 20.30 27.11 1.53
N GLY A 14 20.77 27.63 0.40
CA GLY A 14 20.66 26.95 -0.89
C GLY A 14 19.66 27.52 -1.90
N ILE A 15 19.65 28.83 -2.15
CA ILE A 15 19.13 29.34 -3.44
C ILE A 15 20.26 29.18 -4.46
N ALA A 16 20.22 28.11 -5.25
CA ALA A 16 21.00 28.00 -6.46
C ALA A 16 20.27 28.77 -7.57
N VAL A 17 20.83 29.93 -7.92
CA VAL A 17 20.45 30.76 -9.06
C VAL A 17 20.79 30.01 -10.35
N VAL A 18 19.79 29.74 -11.19
CA VAL A 18 20.02 29.40 -12.61
C VAL A 18 19.25 30.39 -13.45
N ILE A 19 19.97 31.40 -13.94
CA ILE A 19 19.53 32.30 -15.01
C ILE A 19 19.91 31.63 -16.32
N GLY A 20 18.90 31.24 -17.10
CA GLY A 20 19.05 30.77 -18.47
C GLY A 20 17.87 31.27 -19.30
N VAL A 21 17.95 32.51 -19.76
CA VAL A 21 17.02 33.04 -20.76
C VAL A 21 17.54 32.64 -22.14
N THR A 22 16.89 31.66 -22.76
CA THR A 22 16.90 31.47 -24.21
C THR A 22 15.50 31.05 -24.65
N SER A 23 14.73 32.02 -25.13
CA SER A 23 13.42 31.81 -25.75
C SER A 23 13.58 31.37 -27.19
N ILE A 24 13.21 30.12 -27.53
CA ILE A 24 12.87 29.71 -28.91
C ILE A 24 11.77 28.61 -28.87
N ILE A 25 10.55 29.02 -29.20
CA ILE A 25 9.55 28.37 -30.06
C ILE A 25 9.22 26.86 -29.83
N GLY A 26 8.10 26.65 -29.15
CA GLY A 26 7.04 25.65 -29.43
C GLY A 26 7.39 24.24 -29.91
N PHE A 27 7.31 23.26 -28.99
CA PHE A 27 6.88 21.88 -29.25
C PHE A 27 6.13 21.35 -28.02
N ASN A 28 4.84 21.04 -28.17
CA ASN A 28 4.02 20.37 -27.16
C ASN A 28 4.40 18.88 -27.12
N THR A 29 5.38 18.53 -26.29
CA THR A 29 5.61 17.15 -25.86
C THR A 29 5.66 17.13 -24.34
N LEU A 30 4.51 16.80 -23.74
CA LEU A 30 4.39 16.45 -22.33
C LEU A 30 5.24 15.20 -22.07
N ASN A 31 6.51 15.41 -21.74
CA ASN A 31 7.38 14.36 -21.27
C ASN A 31 6.95 13.96 -19.86
N THR A 32 6.40 12.75 -19.78
CA THR A 32 6.15 11.98 -18.58
C THR A 32 7.38 11.99 -17.68
N VAL A 33 7.26 12.59 -16.49
CA VAL A 33 8.22 12.35 -15.42
C VAL A 33 7.91 10.94 -14.89
N PRO A 34 8.82 9.95 -14.97
CA PRO A 34 8.59 8.69 -14.31
C PRO A 34 8.65 8.94 -12.81
N VAL A 35 7.50 8.86 -12.13
CA VAL A 35 7.49 8.68 -10.68
C VAL A 35 8.03 7.27 -10.45
N ALA A 36 9.26 7.18 -9.97
CA ALA A 36 9.87 5.93 -9.57
C ALA A 36 9.02 5.30 -8.45
N SER A 37 8.18 4.33 -8.80
CA SER A 37 7.60 3.40 -7.84
C SER A 37 8.74 2.53 -7.30
N HIS A 38 9.20 2.84 -6.10
CA HIS A 38 10.03 1.92 -5.33
C HIS A 38 9.16 0.75 -4.83
N ASN A 39 8.78 -0.16 -5.73
CA ASN A 39 8.38 -1.50 -5.33
C ASN A 39 9.64 -2.26 -4.91
N ALA A 40 10.06 -2.05 -3.66
CA ALA A 40 11.09 -2.85 -3.02
C ALA A 40 10.53 -4.26 -2.75
N SER A 41 10.45 -5.09 -3.78
CA SER A 41 10.25 -6.54 -3.63
C SER A 41 11.56 -7.14 -3.12
N HIS A 42 11.74 -7.14 -1.80
CA HIS A 42 12.75 -7.98 -1.16
C HIS A 42 12.11 -9.35 -0.92
N GLY A 43 12.12 -10.18 -1.97
CA GLY A 43 11.78 -11.58 -1.90
C GLY A 43 12.81 -12.34 -1.07
N GLY A 44 12.36 -12.92 0.04
CA GLY A 44 13.18 -13.72 0.93
C GLY A 44 12.35 -14.82 1.58
N GLY A 45 12.11 -15.89 0.83
CA GLY A 45 11.47 -17.11 1.33
C GLY A 45 11.58 -18.22 0.28
N THR A 46 12.52 -19.14 0.49
CA THR A 46 12.73 -20.36 -0.32
C THR A 46 11.67 -21.44 -0.05
N GLY A 47 10.43 -21.03 0.23
CA GLY A 47 9.29 -21.92 0.43
C GLY A 47 8.19 -21.60 -0.59
N THR A 48 7.51 -22.62 -1.10
CA THR A 48 6.35 -22.44 -1.97
C THR A 48 5.20 -21.84 -1.17
N SER A 49 4.98 -20.53 -1.29
CA SER A 49 3.84 -19.84 -0.68
C SER A 49 2.75 -19.53 -1.73
N THR A 50 1.49 -19.72 -1.35
CA THR A 50 0.31 -19.36 -2.15
C THR A 50 -0.54 -18.32 -1.42
N LEU A 51 -1.03 -17.36 -2.19
CA LEU A 51 -1.96 -16.33 -1.74
C LEU A 51 -3.00 -16.16 -2.86
N ASN A 52 -4.22 -16.61 -2.61
CA ASN A 52 -5.31 -16.54 -3.57
C ASN A 52 -6.49 -15.77 -2.96
N LEU A 53 -7.08 -14.87 -3.75
CA LEU A 53 -8.27 -14.12 -3.37
C LEU A 53 -9.51 -15.04 -3.48
N ALA A 54 -10.37 -15.01 -2.46
CA ALA A 54 -11.66 -15.68 -2.46
C ALA A 54 -12.77 -14.64 -2.24
N LEU A 55 -13.79 -14.66 -3.10
CA LEU A 55 -14.92 -13.75 -3.05
C LEU A 55 -16.07 -14.41 -2.27
N LEU A 56 -16.63 -13.71 -1.27
CA LEU A 56 -17.64 -14.30 -0.38
C LEU A 56 -19.07 -14.00 -0.82
N ASN A 57 -19.32 -12.82 -1.38
CA ASN A 57 -20.64 -12.35 -1.80
C ASN A 57 -20.62 -11.63 -3.15
N SER A 58 -19.66 -11.97 -4.02
CA SER A 58 -19.63 -11.51 -5.40
C SER A 58 -20.71 -12.23 -6.23
N THR A 59 -21.36 -11.50 -7.13
CA THR A 59 -22.41 -12.01 -8.02
C THR A 59 -21.92 -12.30 -9.44
N ASP A 60 -20.78 -11.75 -9.82
CA ASP A 60 -20.22 -11.77 -11.17
C ASP A 60 -18.80 -12.35 -11.23
N GLY A 61 -18.26 -12.80 -10.09
CA GLY A 61 -16.91 -13.33 -9.98
C GLY A 61 -15.83 -12.26 -9.90
N LEU A 62 -16.19 -10.99 -9.71
CA LEU A 62 -15.27 -9.87 -9.50
C LEU A 62 -15.48 -9.27 -8.09
N PRO A 63 -14.43 -8.71 -7.46
CA PRO A 63 -14.59 -8.00 -6.20
C PRO A 63 -15.16 -6.59 -6.44
N HIS A 64 -16.21 -6.23 -5.70
CA HIS A 64 -16.77 -4.88 -5.72
C HIS A 64 -16.62 -4.15 -4.40
N TYR A 65 -16.72 -2.82 -4.46
CA TYR A 65 -16.87 -1.97 -3.30
C TYR A 65 -18.04 -2.44 -2.42
N GLY A 66 -17.82 -2.46 -1.10
CA GLY A 66 -18.78 -2.91 -0.11
C GLY A 66 -18.97 -4.43 -0.03
N GLN A 67 -18.39 -5.21 -0.94
CA GLN A 67 -18.39 -6.68 -0.85
C GLN A 67 -17.30 -7.18 0.10
N GLN A 68 -17.43 -8.45 0.47
CA GLN A 68 -16.55 -9.15 1.38
C GLN A 68 -15.66 -10.13 0.61
N ILE A 69 -14.39 -10.12 0.97
CA ILE A 69 -13.39 -11.05 0.46
C ILE A 69 -12.70 -11.77 1.62
N THR A 70 -12.02 -12.86 1.28
CA THR A 70 -11.05 -13.51 2.16
C THR A 70 -9.91 -14.06 1.31
N PHE A 71 -8.94 -14.73 1.94
CA PHE A 71 -7.79 -15.31 1.24
C PHE A 71 -7.61 -16.78 1.58
N THR A 72 -7.26 -17.57 0.57
CA THR A 72 -6.71 -18.90 0.78
C THR A 72 -5.19 -18.80 0.81
N VAL A 73 -4.61 -19.18 1.96
CA VAL A 73 -3.18 -19.06 2.24
C VAL A 73 -2.59 -20.45 2.45
N SER A 74 -1.42 -20.69 1.86
CA SER A 74 -0.59 -21.86 2.16
C SER A 74 0.88 -21.43 2.14
N THR A 75 1.65 -21.89 3.13
CA THR A 75 3.08 -21.61 3.22
C THR A 75 3.75 -22.58 4.19
N GLU A 76 5.00 -22.94 3.90
CA GLU A 76 5.87 -23.71 4.81
C GLU A 76 6.88 -22.81 5.54
N ALA A 77 6.92 -21.52 5.22
CA ALA A 77 7.92 -20.59 5.78
C ALA A 77 7.65 -20.19 7.24
N THR A 78 6.41 -20.33 7.72
CA THR A 78 5.99 -19.96 9.07
C THR A 78 4.73 -20.72 9.48
N THR A 79 4.51 -20.87 10.79
CA THR A 79 3.25 -21.34 11.37
C THR A 79 2.27 -20.21 11.66
N GLU A 80 2.73 -18.95 11.58
CA GLU A 80 1.94 -17.74 11.88
C GLU A 80 1.98 -16.77 10.68
N PRO A 81 1.40 -17.14 9.52
CA PRO A 81 1.29 -16.22 8.39
C PRO A 81 0.22 -15.16 8.65
N HIS A 82 0.45 -13.98 8.10
CA HIS A 82 -0.48 -12.86 8.10
C HIS A 82 -0.74 -12.40 6.66
N VAL A 83 -1.93 -11.84 6.42
CA VAL A 83 -2.24 -11.14 5.18
C VAL A 83 -2.62 -9.71 5.51
N SER A 84 -1.92 -8.77 4.88
CA SER A 84 -2.30 -7.36 4.84
C SER A 84 -2.94 -7.05 3.50
N VAL A 85 -3.95 -6.19 3.48
CA VAL A 85 -4.54 -5.64 2.27
C VAL A 85 -4.50 -4.13 2.36
N ALA A 86 -4.02 -3.48 1.30
CA ALA A 86 -4.12 -2.04 1.13
C ALA A 86 -4.75 -1.74 -0.22
N CYS A 87 -5.79 -0.90 -0.23
CA CYS A 87 -6.43 -0.43 -1.46
C CYS A 87 -6.26 1.07 -1.62
N SER A 88 -6.05 1.50 -2.86
CA SER A 88 -5.82 2.90 -3.19
C SER A 88 -6.69 3.39 -4.34
N GLN A 89 -7.11 4.66 -4.23
CA GLN A 89 -7.78 5.41 -5.29
C GLN A 89 -6.89 6.60 -5.64
N ASN A 90 -6.50 6.73 -6.91
CA ASN A 90 -5.63 7.81 -7.38
C ASN A 90 -4.33 7.95 -6.56
N GLY A 91 -3.74 6.83 -6.12
CA GLY A 91 -2.51 6.80 -5.32
C GLY A 91 -2.70 7.11 -3.83
N ILE A 92 -3.91 7.40 -3.35
CA ILE A 92 -4.23 7.59 -1.93
C ILE A 92 -4.76 6.29 -1.37
N VAL A 93 -4.21 5.82 -0.25
CA VAL A 93 -4.71 4.61 0.42
C VAL A 93 -6.03 4.93 1.12
N VAL A 94 -7.08 4.25 0.69
CA VAL A 94 -8.45 4.42 1.20
C VAL A 94 -8.90 3.26 2.08
N TYR A 95 -8.21 2.12 2.03
CA TYR A 95 -8.52 0.95 2.87
C TYR A 95 -7.24 0.24 3.32
N ARG A 96 -7.23 -0.20 4.57
CA ARG A 96 -6.23 -1.12 5.13
C ARG A 96 -6.91 -2.12 6.05
N ASN A 97 -6.48 -3.38 5.97
CA ASN A 97 -6.86 -4.41 6.93
C ASN A 97 -5.76 -5.46 7.01
N ASP A 98 -5.63 -6.08 8.18
CA ASP A 98 -4.59 -7.04 8.51
C ASP A 98 -5.21 -8.19 9.32
N ALA A 99 -4.94 -9.43 8.93
CA ALA A 99 -5.42 -10.60 9.64
C ALA A 99 -4.38 -11.72 9.67
N GLY A 100 -4.32 -12.46 10.79
CA GLY A 100 -3.56 -13.70 10.89
C GLY A 100 -4.33 -14.86 10.26
N TYR A 101 -3.63 -15.70 9.50
CA TYR A 101 -4.16 -16.89 8.82
C TYR A 101 -3.60 -18.17 9.46
N TYR A 102 -3.81 -18.32 10.77
CA TYR A 102 -3.39 -19.45 11.58
C TYR A 102 -4.39 -19.75 12.70
N ALA A 103 -4.37 -20.97 13.23
CA ALA A 103 -5.44 -21.49 14.10
C ALA A 103 -5.62 -20.72 15.42
N SER A 104 -4.53 -20.20 16.01
CA SER A 104 -4.57 -19.47 17.30
C SER A 104 -4.79 -17.96 17.16
N TYR A 105 -5.07 -17.44 15.96
CA TYR A 105 -5.30 -16.01 15.77
C TYR A 105 -6.56 -15.55 16.55
N PRO A 106 -6.46 -14.56 17.45
CA PRO A 106 -7.56 -14.23 18.37
C PRO A 106 -8.81 -13.62 17.71
N TRP A 107 -8.69 -13.09 16.48
CA TRP A 107 -9.74 -12.33 15.80
C TRP A 107 -10.06 -12.91 14.42
N PRO A 108 -10.52 -14.18 14.32
CA PRO A 108 -10.72 -14.85 13.04
C PRO A 108 -11.71 -14.12 12.11
N TRP A 109 -12.64 -13.34 12.66
CA TRP A 109 -13.57 -12.53 11.87
C TRP A 109 -12.87 -11.44 11.04
N ASN A 110 -11.65 -11.01 11.38
CA ASN A 110 -10.88 -10.06 10.57
C ASN A 110 -10.39 -10.67 9.24
N GLN A 111 -10.43 -11.99 9.08
CA GLN A 111 -10.12 -12.67 7.81
C GLN A 111 -11.21 -12.43 6.76
N THR A 112 -12.42 -12.06 7.19
CA THR A 112 -13.49 -11.56 6.33
C THR A 112 -13.31 -10.05 6.19
N MET A 113 -12.84 -9.62 5.02
CA MET A 113 -12.48 -8.24 4.76
C MET A 113 -13.56 -7.58 3.91
N THR A 114 -14.31 -6.65 4.49
CA THR A 114 -15.25 -5.80 3.74
C THR A 114 -14.48 -4.71 3.00
N LEU A 115 -14.62 -4.65 1.68
CA LEU A 115 -13.96 -3.70 0.77
C LEU A 115 -14.63 -2.32 0.84
N SER A 116 -14.55 -1.70 2.01
CA SER A 116 -15.07 -0.36 2.29
C SER A 116 -14.40 0.20 3.54
N SER A 117 -14.34 1.52 3.67
CA SER A 117 -13.88 2.17 4.90
C SER A 117 -14.57 3.51 5.06
N TYR A 118 -14.32 4.20 6.17
CA TYR A 118 -14.77 5.58 6.34
C TYR A 118 -14.20 6.54 5.27
N THR A 119 -12.97 6.31 4.81
CA THR A 119 -12.29 7.14 3.79
C THR A 119 -12.48 6.63 2.36
N TRP A 120 -13.06 5.44 2.19
CA TRP A 120 -13.47 4.86 0.91
C TRP A 120 -14.99 4.78 0.89
N SER A 121 -15.66 5.84 0.44
CA SER A 121 -17.12 5.92 0.45
C SER A 121 -17.79 5.32 -0.79
N SER A 122 -17.06 5.20 -1.90
CA SER A 122 -17.52 4.58 -3.15
C SER A 122 -16.38 4.46 -4.18
N GLY A 123 -16.68 3.79 -5.30
CA GLY A 123 -15.84 3.79 -6.50
C GLY A 123 -14.78 2.70 -6.51
N ALA A 124 -14.23 2.48 -7.70
CA ALA A 124 -13.21 1.46 -7.93
C ALA A 124 -11.89 1.79 -7.21
N ALA A 125 -11.12 0.77 -6.84
CA ALA A 125 -9.81 0.91 -6.21
C ALA A 125 -8.87 -0.22 -6.62
N ASP A 126 -7.57 0.06 -6.62
CA ASP A 126 -6.54 -0.97 -6.83
C ASP A 126 -5.99 -1.42 -5.49
N CYS A 127 -6.07 -2.73 -5.24
CA CYS A 127 -5.67 -3.35 -3.99
C CYS A 127 -4.42 -4.21 -4.18
N THR A 128 -3.57 -4.21 -3.15
CA THR A 128 -2.44 -5.14 -3.02
C THR A 128 -2.57 -5.87 -1.69
N ALA A 129 -2.65 -7.19 -1.77
CA ALA A 129 -2.55 -8.09 -0.64
C ALA A 129 -1.10 -8.60 -0.50
N SER A 130 -0.58 -8.65 0.72
CA SER A 130 0.74 -9.19 1.02
C SER A 130 0.63 -10.29 2.06
N LEU A 131 1.11 -11.48 1.71
CA LEU A 131 1.35 -12.57 2.64
C LEU A 131 2.71 -12.36 3.29
N TYR A 132 2.74 -12.26 4.61
CA TYR A 132 3.96 -11.97 5.36
C TYR A 132 3.99 -12.69 6.71
N TYR A 133 5.14 -12.63 7.38
CA TYR A 133 5.29 -13.04 8.77
C TYR A 133 6.26 -12.12 9.50
N PHE A 134 6.23 -12.16 10.84
CA PHE A 134 7.15 -11.40 11.67
C PHE A 134 8.39 -12.24 12.01
N SER A 135 9.57 -11.68 11.79
CA SER A 135 10.85 -12.24 12.23
C SER A 135 11.52 -11.23 13.17
N GLY A 136 11.24 -11.36 14.47
CA GLY A 136 11.59 -10.34 15.45
C GLY A 136 10.88 -9.02 15.14
N SER A 137 11.63 -7.92 14.96
CA SER A 137 11.10 -6.61 14.58
C SER A 137 10.89 -6.42 13.07
N LYS A 138 11.25 -7.42 12.25
CA LYS A 138 11.16 -7.34 10.80
C LYS A 138 9.88 -7.98 10.28
N THR A 139 9.28 -7.36 9.29
CA THR A 139 8.23 -7.96 8.47
C THR A 139 8.88 -8.60 7.24
N VAL A 140 8.67 -9.91 7.05
CA VAL A 140 9.18 -10.65 5.89
C VAL A 140 8.01 -10.96 4.97
N THR A 141 8.03 -10.39 3.76
CA THR A 141 6.99 -10.63 2.75
C THR A 141 7.33 -11.87 1.93
N LEU A 142 6.38 -12.80 1.85
CA LEU A 142 6.51 -14.05 1.11
C LEU A 142 5.93 -13.95 -0.29
N LYS A 143 4.75 -13.32 -0.42
CA LYS A 143 4.04 -13.20 -1.69
C LYS A 143 3.12 -11.99 -1.70
N THR A 144 2.97 -11.38 -2.86
CA THR A 144 2.02 -10.29 -3.09
C THR A 144 1.01 -10.68 -4.16
N LEU A 145 -0.22 -10.21 -4.02
CA LEU A 145 -1.31 -10.37 -4.99
C LEU A 145 -1.96 -9.00 -5.23
N SER A 146 -1.96 -8.54 -6.47
CA SER A 146 -2.68 -7.32 -6.86
C SER A 146 -4.02 -7.69 -7.48
N PHE A 147 -5.07 -6.94 -7.15
CA PHE A 147 -6.41 -7.11 -7.71
C PHE A 147 -7.13 -5.77 -7.79
N HIS A 148 -8.02 -5.65 -8.77
CA HIS A 148 -8.85 -4.47 -8.98
C HIS A 148 -10.21 -4.67 -8.33
N VAL A 149 -10.68 -3.69 -7.57
CA VAL A 149 -12.02 -3.64 -6.99
C VAL A 149 -12.88 -2.71 -7.82
N TYR A 150 -14.00 -3.21 -8.30
CA TYR A 150 -14.97 -2.46 -9.09
C TYR A 150 -15.90 -1.64 -8.19
N ALA A 151 -16.54 -0.63 -8.77
CA ALA A 151 -17.51 0.22 -8.07
C ALA A 151 -18.80 -0.54 -7.71
#